data_AF-A0A8J2L099-F1
#
_entry.id   AF-A0A8J2L099-F1
#
_cell.length_a   1.000
_cell.length_b   1.000
_cell.length_c   1.000
_cell.angle_alpha   90.00
_cell.angle_beta   90.00
_cell.angle_gamma   90.00
#
_symmetry.space_group_name_H-M   'P 1'
#
loop_
_entity.id
_entity.type
_entity.pdbx_description
1 polymer ?
#
loop_
_entity_poly.entity_id
_entity_poly.type
_entity_poly.pdbx_seq_one_letter_code
_entity_poly.pdbx_strand_id
1 'polypeptide(L)'
;AGGASVSLLVASSAAAGLFHRAIAQSGVALNPWSITRHPNKNVEDFAKSLKCSTASSSEIKHCLLSKHMNEIISHQGAAGAVTNL
;
A
#
# COMPACT_ATOMS: atom_id res chain seq x y z
N ALA A 1 -9.05 -7.78 2.19
CA ALA A 1 -8.40 -6.65 2.90
C ALA A 1 -8.59 -6.71 4.42
N GLY A 2 -9.81 -6.63 4.96
CA GLY A 2 -10.04 -6.53 6.42
C GLY A 2 -9.36 -7.61 7.29
N GLY A 3 -9.55 -8.90 6.98
CA GLY A 3 -8.88 -9.97 7.74
C GLY A 3 -7.35 -9.93 7.66
N ALA A 4 -6.79 -9.52 6.51
CA ALA A 4 -5.35 -9.33 6.36
C ALA A 4 -4.84 -8.16 7.20
N SER A 5 -5.58 -7.05 7.25
CA SER A 5 -5.25 -5.91 8.11
C SER A 5 -5.25 -6.29 9.60
N VAL A 6 -6.26 -7.03 10.06
CA VAL A 6 -6.32 -7.54 11.44
C VAL A 6 -5.13 -8.46 11.72
N SER A 7 -4.82 -9.38 10.80
CA SER A 7 -3.68 -10.27 10.92
C SER A 7 -2.33 -9.52 10.98
N LEU A 8 -2.17 -8.44 10.20
CA LEU A 8 -0.99 -7.57 10.24
C LEU A 8 -0.88 -6.81 11.57
N LEU A 9 -2.01 -6.31 12.10
CA LEU A 9 -2.03 -5.61 13.39
C LEU A 9 -1.63 -6.54 14.54
N VAL A 10 -2.14 -7.77 14.58
CA VAL A 10 -1.75 -8.77 15.59
C VAL A 10 -0.24 -9.07 15.55
N ALA A 11 0.36 -9.08 14.36
CA ALA A 11 1.79 -9.33 14.18
C ALA A 11 2.67 -8.11 14.48
N SER A 12 2.10 -6.91 14.57
CA SER A 12 2.86 -5.67 14.70
C SER A 12 3.21 -5.36 16.15
N SER A 13 4.49 -5.09 16.44
CA SER A 13 4.92 -4.60 17.75
C SER A 13 4.27 -3.26 18.14
N ALA A 14 3.89 -2.45 17.15
CA ALA A 14 3.21 -1.18 17.38
C ALA A 14 1.79 -1.35 17.99
N ALA A 15 1.21 -2.54 17.88
CA ALA A 15 -0.11 -2.86 18.44
C ALA A 15 -0.04 -3.76 19.69
N ALA A 16 1.16 -3.99 20.24
CA ALA A 16 1.34 -4.82 21.41
C ALA A 16 0.52 -4.31 22.61
N GLY A 17 -0.26 -5.21 23.23
CA GLY A 17 -1.11 -4.89 24.38
C GLY A 17 -2.42 -4.17 24.05
N LEU A 18 -2.70 -3.84 22.78
CA LEU A 18 -3.93 -3.13 22.41
C LEU A 18 -5.13 -4.06 22.21
N PHE A 19 -4.90 -5.33 21.88
CA PHE A 19 -5.96 -6.30 21.57
C PHE A 19 -5.80 -7.58 22.38
N HIS A 20 -6.91 -8.10 22.90
CA HIS A 20 -6.96 -9.36 23.63
C HIS A 20 -7.23 -10.55 22.71
N ARG A 21 -7.99 -10.31 21.63
CA ARG A 21 -8.43 -11.32 20.65
C ARG A 21 -8.59 -10.66 19.28
N ALA A 22 -8.47 -11.45 18.22
CA ALA A 22 -8.62 -11.00 16.85
C ALA A 22 -9.33 -12.08 16.02
N ILE A 23 -10.18 -11.66 15.09
CA ILE A 23 -10.85 -12.54 14.12
C ILE A 23 -10.48 -12.05 12.73
N ALA A 24 -9.83 -12.91 11.94
CA ALA A 24 -9.51 -12.64 10.55
C ALA A 24 -10.40 -13.51 9.64
N GLN A 25 -11.30 -12.88 8.88
CA GLN A 25 -12.20 -13.57 7.95
C GLN A 25 -11.78 -13.34 6.50
N SER A 26 -11.78 -14.44 5.72
CA SER A 26 -11.55 -14.44 4.27
C SER A 26 -10.28 -13.71 3.80
N GLY A 27 -9.26 -13.62 4.66
CA GLY A 27 -7.97 -13.01 4.37
C GLY A 27 -7.07 -12.89 5.60
N VAL A 28 -5.76 -13.04 5.41
CA VAL A 28 -4.70 -12.97 6.44
C VAL A 28 -3.43 -12.36 5.84
N ALA A 29 -2.46 -11.99 6.68
CA ALA A 29 -1.22 -11.30 6.25
C ALA A 29 -0.41 -12.08 5.20
N LEU A 30 -0.54 -13.40 5.15
CA LEU A 30 0.22 -14.27 4.24
C LEU A 30 -0.41 -14.40 2.84
N ASN A 31 -1.59 -13.84 2.60
CA ASN A 31 -2.18 -13.88 1.26
C ASN A 31 -1.30 -13.08 0.27
N PRO A 32 -1.12 -13.55 -0.98
CA PRO A 32 -0.25 -12.91 -1.97
C PRO A 32 -0.57 -11.43 -2.26
N TRP A 33 -1.84 -11.05 -2.14
CA TRP A 33 -2.34 -9.69 -2.35
C TRP A 33 -2.24 -8.78 -1.11
N SER A 34 -1.82 -9.30 0.05
CA SER A 34 -1.81 -8.54 1.32
C SER A 34 -0.58 -7.66 1.52
N ILE A 35 0.55 -8.02 0.90
CA ILE A 35 1.81 -7.29 1.01
C ILE A 35 2.33 -6.96 -0.39
N THR A 36 2.59 -5.69 -0.64
CA THR A 36 3.23 -5.24 -1.88
C THR A 36 4.70 -5.66 -1.89
N ARG A 37 5.08 -6.52 -2.85
CA ARG A 37 6.45 -7.05 -2.96
C ARG A 37 7.46 -6.05 -3.54
N HIS A 38 7.01 -5.15 -4.40
CA HIS A 38 7.86 -4.17 -5.08
C HIS A 38 7.37 -2.73 -4.85
N PRO A 39 7.30 -2.25 -3.60
CA PRO A 39 6.69 -0.95 -3.28
C PRO A 39 7.41 0.22 -3.97
N ASN A 40 8.74 0.17 -4.09
CA ASN A 40 9.53 1.21 -4.75
C ASN A 40 9.21 1.33 -6.25
N LYS A 41 9.20 0.20 -6.97
CA LYS A 41 8.84 0.19 -8.40
C LYS A 41 7.42 0.70 -8.60
N ASN A 42 6.47 0.20 -7.80
CA ASN A 42 5.06 0.58 -7.91
C ASN A 42 4.86 2.09 -7.66
N VAL A 43 5.53 2.66 -6.65
CA VAL A 43 5.39 4.09 -6.37
C VAL A 43 6.11 4.96 -7.41
N GLU A 44 7.24 4.52 -7.95
CA GLU A 44 7.92 5.22 -9.05
C GLU A 44 7.06 5.26 -10.31
N ASP A 45 6.45 4.14 -10.70
CA ASP A 45 5.59 4.07 -11.88
C ASP A 45 4.31 4.90 -11.68
N PHE A 46 3.72 4.86 -10.48
CA PHE A 46 2.59 5.72 -10.12
C PHE A 46 2.95 7.21 -10.14
N ALA A 47 4.10 7.58 -9.56
CA ALA A 47 4.60 8.96 -9.54
C ALA A 47 4.85 9.49 -10.95
N LYS A 48 5.44 8.68 -11.85
CA LYS A 48 5.61 9.05 -13.27
C LYS A 48 4.27 9.33 -13.94
N SER A 49 3.23 8.54 -13.66
CA SER A 49 1.89 8.75 -14.23
C SER A 49 1.27 10.10 -13.82
N LEU A 50 1.66 10.63 -12.66
CA LEU A 50 1.26 11.94 -12.12
C LEU A 50 2.23 13.07 -12.48
N LYS A 51 3.23 12.79 -13.33
CA LYS A 51 4.31 13.70 -13.73
C LYS A 51 5.14 14.21 -12.55
N CYS A 52 5.33 13.37 -11.53
CA CYS A 52 6.23 13.64 -10.42
C CYS A 52 7.67 13.24 -10.74
N SER A 53 8.64 13.97 -10.17
CA SER A 53 10.04 13.55 -10.17
C SER A 53 10.20 12.23 -9.40
N THR A 54 11.04 11.34 -9.94
CA THR A 54 11.42 10.08 -9.28
C THR A 54 12.92 10.04 -8.95
N ALA A 55 13.59 11.19 -8.85
CA ALA A 55 15.02 11.23 -8.55
C ALA A 55 15.34 10.83 -7.10
N SER A 56 14.41 11.03 -6.17
CA SER A 56 14.52 10.54 -4.79
C SER A 56 13.15 10.24 -4.17
N SER A 57 13.13 9.42 -3.12
CA SER A 57 11.91 9.12 -2.36
C SER A 57 11.31 10.37 -1.71
N SER A 58 12.14 11.33 -1.30
CA SER A 58 11.72 12.62 -0.75
C SER A 58 10.99 13.47 -1.77
N GLU A 59 11.49 13.53 -3.02
CA GLU A 59 10.83 14.27 -4.10
C GLU A 59 9.52 13.62 -4.53
N ILE A 60 9.49 12.28 -4.63
CA ILE A 60 8.26 11.52 -4.89
C ILE A 60 7.22 11.87 -3.82
N LYS A 61 7.58 11.76 -2.54
CA LYS A 61 6.69 12.07 -1.42
C LYS A 61 6.18 13.50 -1.48
N HIS A 62 7.07 14.47 -1.69
CA HIS A 62 6.70 15.88 -1.74
C HIS A 62 5.72 16.17 -2.88
N CYS A 63 5.98 15.61 -4.06
CA CYS A 63 5.09 15.77 -5.21
C CYS A 63 3.74 15.09 -4.99
N LEU A 64 3.70 13.84 -4.50
CA LEU A 64 2.44 13.14 -4.25
C LEU A 64 1.56 13.87 -3.22
N LEU A 65 2.17 14.47 -2.19
CA LEU A 65 1.46 15.24 -1.18
C LEU A 65 0.95 16.61 -1.67
N SER A 66 1.47 17.13 -2.78
CA SER A 66 1.01 18.40 -3.37
C SER A 66 -0.09 18.23 -4.43
N LYS A 67 -0.38 17.00 -4.87
CA LYS A 67 -1.43 16.70 -5.85
C LYS A 67 -2.82 16.80 -5.22
N HIS A 68 -3.79 17.18 -6.03
CA HIS A 68 -5.18 17.07 -5.60
C HIS A 68 -5.60 15.60 -5.48
N MET A 69 -6.42 15.30 -4.48
CA MET A 69 -6.91 13.94 -4.22
C MET A 69 -7.54 13.28 -5.47
N ASN A 70 -8.26 14.04 -6.28
CA ASN A 70 -8.89 13.53 -7.50
C ASN A 70 -7.85 13.08 -8.54
N GLU A 71 -6.69 13.73 -8.62
CA GLU A 71 -5.58 13.29 -9.48
C GLU A 71 -4.99 11.98 -8.97
N ILE A 72 -4.81 11.85 -7.65
CA ILE A 72 -4.28 10.62 -7.03
C ILE A 72 -5.20 9.42 -7.31
N ILE A 73 -6.51 9.60 -7.09
CA ILE A 73 -7.49 8.51 -7.20
C ILE A 73 -7.68 8.08 -8.66
N SER A 74 -7.74 9.02 -9.61
CA SER A 74 -7.95 8.70 -11.04
C SER A 74 -6.82 7.86 -11.65
N HIS A 75 -5.62 7.90 -11.07
CA HIS A 75 -4.46 7.13 -11.51
C HIS A 75 -4.24 5.82 -10.72
N GLN A 76 -5.02 5.56 -9.66
CA GLN A 76 -4.76 4.49 -8.69
C GLN A 76 -5.05 3.06 -9.23
N GLY A 77 -5.69 2.96 -10.40
CA GLY A 77 -6.07 1.69 -11.05
C GLY A 77 -4.95 0.94 -11.76
N ALA A 78 -3.77 1.54 -11.98
CA ALA A 78 -2.68 0.91 -12.74
C ALA A 78 -1.78 -0.05 -11.93
N ALA A 79 -1.79 0.05 -10.58
CA ALA A 79 -0.84 -0.67 -9.72
C ALA A 79 -1.35 -2.04 -9.19
N GLY A 80 -2.59 -2.42 -9.51
CA GLY A 80 -3.26 -3.61 -8.96
C GLY A 80 -3.21 -4.88 -9.81
N ALA A 81 -2.72 -4.83 -11.05
CA ALA A 81 -2.82 -5.93 -12.02
C ALA A 81 -1.52 -6.74 -12.18
N VAL A 82 -0.80 -7.04 -11.09
CA VAL A 82 0.24 -8.09 -11.10
C VAL A 82 -0.17 -9.22 -10.17
N THR A 83 -1.27 -9.89 -10.54
CA THR A 83 -1.54 -11.26 -10.13
C THR A 83 -1.31 -12.16 -11.34
N ASN A 84 -0.04 -12.39 -11.69
CA ASN A 84 0.31 -13.65 -12.34
C ASN A 84 0.52 -14.65 -11.20
N LEU A 85 -0.54 -15.40 -10.90
CA LEU A 85 -0.35 -16.84 -10.74
C LEU A 85 -0.12 -17.43 -12.13
#